data_AF-A0A357CNX7-F1
#
_entry.id   AF-A0A357CNX7-F1
#
_cell.length_a   1.000
_cell.length_b   1.000
_cell.length_c   1.000
_cell.angle_alpha   90.00
_cell.angle_beta   90.00
_cell.angle_gamma   90.00
#
_symmetry.space_group_name_H-M   'P 1'
#
loop_
_entity.id
_entity.type
_entity.pdbx_description
1 polymer ?
#
loop_
_entity_poly.entity_id
_entity_poly.type
_entity_poly.pdbx_seq_one_letter_code
_entity_poly.pdbx_strand_id
1 'polypeptide(L)'
;MKFILSFLALGVIPLVLLAFLSYHAYLEILQQNVRSYSNEVLGRVERNIQIYLGDLDRMLELRNDYYILQFMKLSIINDIEGNQKFTYRLWENLNTLKNYKTDLRDVAITTLKGVKVGCYGVINVDLTQNDLFQALANRNMRDNTMV
;
A
#
# COMPACT_ATOMS: atom_id res chain seq x y z
N MET A 1 4.79 57.19 46.89
CA MET A 1 5.22 55.87 46.37
C MET A 1 4.14 54.78 46.45
N LYS A 2 3.48 54.55 47.59
CA LYS A 2 2.46 53.49 47.74
C LYS A 2 1.27 53.59 46.75
N PHE A 3 0.75 54.79 46.50
CA PHE A 3 -0.34 55.01 45.53
C PHE A 3 0.04 54.69 44.07
N ILE A 4 1.26 55.01 43.67
CA ILE A 4 1.77 54.72 42.32
C ILE A 4 1.89 53.20 42.14
N LEU A 5 2.39 52.50 43.16
CA LEU A 5 2.50 51.05 43.13
C LEU A 5 1.12 50.36 43.06
N SER A 6 0.14 50.85 43.82
CA SER A 6 -1.24 50.35 43.78
C SER A 6 -1.92 50.61 42.43
N PHE A 7 -1.72 51.80 41.85
CA PHE A 7 -2.28 52.14 40.53
C PHE A 7 -1.65 51.29 39.42
N LEU A 8 -0.34 51.07 39.48
CA LEU A 8 0.39 50.23 38.54
C LEU A 8 -0.01 48.75 38.68
N ALA A 9 -0.20 48.25 39.91
CA ALA A 9 -0.73 46.92 40.14
C ALA A 9 -2.15 46.75 39.56
N LEU A 10 -3.01 47.75 39.72
CA LEU A 10 -4.38 47.76 39.19
C LEU A 10 -4.43 47.72 37.66
N GLY A 11 -3.45 48.30 36.97
CA GLY A 11 -3.37 48.26 35.49
C GLY A 11 -2.65 47.03 34.94
N VAL A 12 -1.53 46.64 35.56
CA VAL A 12 -0.67 45.57 35.04
C VAL A 12 -1.25 44.19 35.32
N ILE A 13 -1.83 43.95 36.51
CA ILE A 13 -2.34 42.63 36.88
C ILE A 13 -3.44 42.16 35.90
N PRO A 14 -4.48 42.95 35.58
CA PRO A 14 -5.51 42.53 34.63
C PRO A 14 -4.95 42.29 33.24
N LEU A 15 -3.96 43.08 32.82
CA LEU A 15 -3.34 42.95 31.49
C LEU A 15 -2.52 41.66 31.38
N VAL A 16 -1.72 41.34 32.41
CA VAL A 16 -0.97 40.07 32.48
C VAL A 16 -1.91 38.88 32.52
N LEU A 17 -3.01 38.99 33.28
CA LEU A 17 -4.00 37.92 33.40
C LEU A 17 -4.74 37.69 32.07
N LEU A 18 -5.11 38.76 31.37
CA LEU A 18 -5.70 38.68 30.04
C LEU A 18 -4.71 38.09 29.02
N ALA A 19 -3.45 38.52 29.03
CA ALA A 19 -2.42 37.99 28.15
C ALA A 19 -2.20 36.48 28.38
N PHE A 20 -2.18 36.04 29.65
CA PHE A 20 -2.07 34.63 30.01
C PHE A 20 -3.27 33.82 29.52
N LEU A 21 -4.50 34.28 29.77
CA LEU A 21 -5.71 33.59 29.29
C LEU A 21 -5.79 33.54 27.76
N SER A 22 -5.44 34.65 27.09
CA SER A 22 -5.41 34.73 25.63
C SER A 22 -4.40 33.76 25.03
N TYR A 23 -3.21 33.66 25.63
CA TYR A 23 -2.18 32.72 25.20
C TYR A 23 -2.67 31.27 25.31
N HIS A 24 -3.29 30.90 26.44
CA HIS A 24 -3.82 29.56 26.64
C HIS A 24 -4.95 29.21 25.67
N ALA A 25 -5.90 30.11 25.48
CA ALA A 25 -6.99 29.93 24.52
C ALA A 25 -6.47 29.78 23.08
N TYR A 26 -5.49 30.60 22.68
CA TYR A 26 -4.87 30.49 21.36
C TYR A 26 -4.13 29.17 21.19
N LEU A 27 -3.37 28.74 22.19
CA LEU A 27 -2.62 27.48 22.14
C LEU A 27 -3.57 26.28 22.01
N GLU A 28 -4.68 26.28 22.74
CA GLU A 28 -5.71 25.25 22.67
C GLU A 28 -6.33 25.16 21.27
N ILE A 29 -6.74 26.30 20.71
CA ILE A 29 -7.28 26.37 19.34
C ILE A 29 -6.26 25.87 18.32
N LEU A 30 -4.99 26.29 18.44
CA LEU A 30 -3.93 25.86 17.55
C LEU A 30 -3.72 24.34 17.62
N GLN A 31 -3.65 23.78 18.83
CA GLN A 31 -3.51 22.34 19.04
C GLN A 31 -4.70 21.57 18.46
N GLN A 32 -5.92 22.06 18.66
CA GLN A 32 -7.13 21.44 18.09
C GLN A 32 -7.11 21.47 16.57
N ASN A 33 -6.74 22.59 15.96
CA ASN A 33 -6.66 22.73 14.51
C ASN A 33 -5.60 21.81 13.91
N VAL A 34 -4.41 21.74 14.52
CA VAL A 34 -3.35 20.84 14.08
C VAL A 34 -3.81 19.38 14.19
N ARG A 35 -4.40 18.97 15.32
CA ARG A 35 -4.93 17.61 15.50
C ARG A 35 -6.01 17.28 14.47
N SER A 36 -6.96 18.18 14.26
CA SER A 36 -8.05 18.01 13.30
C SER A 36 -7.52 17.83 11.88
N TYR A 37 -6.63 18.73 11.45
CA TYR A 37 -6.00 18.67 10.14
C TYR A 37 -5.17 17.39 9.96
N SER A 38 -4.35 17.02 10.95
CA SER A 38 -3.57 15.79 10.91
C SER A 38 -4.46 14.55 10.78
N ASN A 39 -5.56 14.48 11.52
CA ASN A 39 -6.51 13.38 11.42
C ASN A 39 -7.19 13.32 10.06
N GLU A 40 -7.54 14.47 9.48
CA GLU A 40 -8.12 14.53 8.14
C GLU A 40 -7.13 14.05 7.07
N VAL A 41 -5.86 14.48 7.15
CA VAL A 41 -4.78 14.03 6.27
C VAL A 41 -4.58 12.52 6.41
N LEU A 42 -4.46 12.01 7.64
CA LEU A 42 -4.27 10.59 7.91
C LEU A 42 -5.44 9.77 7.36
N GLY A 43 -6.69 10.22 7.56
CA GLY A 43 -7.87 9.55 7.02
C GLY A 43 -7.90 9.52 5.49
N ARG A 44 -7.43 10.58 4.82
CA ARG A 44 -7.28 10.56 3.35
C ARG A 44 -6.18 9.60 2.89
N VAL A 45 -5.04 9.58 3.58
CA VAL A 45 -3.94 8.66 3.27
C VAL A 45 -4.40 7.21 3.43
N GLU A 46 -5.05 6.88 4.54
CA GLU A 46 -5.59 5.55 4.79
C GLU A 46 -6.57 5.13 3.67
N ARG A 47 -7.53 5.99 3.33
CA ARG A 47 -8.48 5.72 2.26
C ARG A 47 -7.78 5.49 0.91
N ASN A 48 -6.79 6.33 0.57
CA ASN A 48 -6.05 6.20 -0.68
C ASN A 48 -5.28 4.88 -0.73
N ILE A 49 -4.67 4.47 0.37
CA ILE A 49 -3.98 3.16 0.47
C ILE A 49 -4.99 2.02 0.32
N GLN A 50 -6.15 2.10 0.98
CA GLN A 50 -7.19 1.07 0.87
C GLN A 50 -7.72 0.94 -0.57
N ILE A 51 -7.97 2.06 -1.25
CA ILE A 51 -8.39 2.05 -2.66
C ILE A 51 -7.29 1.43 -3.52
N TYR A 52 -6.04 1.85 -3.32
CA TYR A 52 -4.90 1.31 -4.05
C TYR A 52 -4.77 -0.20 -3.90
N LEU A 53 -4.81 -0.71 -2.67
CA LEU A 53 -4.76 -2.14 -2.38
C LEU A 53 -5.98 -2.88 -2.95
N GLY A 54 -7.18 -2.31 -2.82
CA GLY A 54 -8.40 -2.90 -3.39
C GLY A 54 -8.35 -2.99 -4.91
N ASP A 55 -7.75 -2.02 -5.59
CA ASP A 55 -7.50 -2.13 -7.03
C ASP A 55 -6.51 -3.27 -7.33
N LEU A 56 -5.43 -3.41 -6.57
CA LEU A 56 -4.47 -4.52 -6.75
C LEU A 56 -5.14 -5.88 -6.54
N ASP A 57 -6.00 -6.03 -5.54
CA ASP A 57 -6.73 -7.28 -5.30
C ASP A 57 -7.64 -7.63 -6.48
N ARG A 58 -8.38 -6.66 -7.04
CA ARG A 58 -9.19 -6.88 -8.26
C ARG A 58 -8.34 -7.29 -9.45
N MET A 59 -7.14 -6.73 -9.58
CA MET A 59 -6.20 -7.16 -10.63
C MET A 59 -5.73 -8.61 -10.43
N LEU A 60 -5.64 -9.08 -9.18
CA LEU A 60 -5.25 -10.45 -8.84
C LEU A 60 -6.41 -11.47 -8.98
N GLU A 61 -7.66 -11.03 -9.08
CA GLU A 61 -8.81 -11.91 -9.38
C GLU A 61 -8.71 -12.60 -10.76
N LEU A 62 -7.74 -12.20 -11.59
CA LEU A 62 -7.33 -12.91 -12.81
C LEU A 62 -6.97 -14.39 -12.60
N ARG A 63 -6.78 -14.87 -11.36
CA ARG A 63 -6.42 -16.27 -11.04
C ARG A 63 -7.28 -17.35 -11.72
N ASN A 64 -8.53 -17.05 -12.08
CA ASN A 64 -9.44 -17.98 -12.77
C ASN A 64 -9.49 -17.79 -14.29
N ASP A 65 -8.59 -16.99 -14.86
CA ASP A 65 -8.50 -16.78 -16.30
C ASP A 65 -8.08 -18.09 -17.00
N TYR A 66 -8.80 -18.43 -18.07
CA TYR A 66 -8.57 -19.64 -18.86
C TYR A 66 -7.12 -19.76 -19.36
N TYR A 67 -6.50 -18.65 -19.79
CA TYR A 67 -5.14 -18.65 -20.32
C TYR A 67 -4.12 -18.89 -19.22
N ILE A 68 -4.33 -18.38 -17.99
CA ILE A 68 -3.47 -18.66 -16.84
C ILE A 68 -3.51 -20.16 -16.51
N LEU A 69 -4.70 -20.75 -16.46
CA LEU A 69 -4.87 -22.16 -16.14
C LEU A 69 -4.20 -23.06 -17.18
N GLN A 70 -4.37 -22.78 -18.47
CA GLN A 70 -3.73 -23.57 -19.52
C GLN A 70 -2.22 -23.42 -19.52
N PHE A 71 -1.72 -22.20 -19.33
CA PHE A 71 -0.30 -21.94 -19.18
C PHE A 71 0.30 -22.74 -18.03
N MET A 72 -0.35 -22.76 -16.86
CA MET A 72 0.13 -23.52 -15.70
C MET A 72 0.15 -25.03 -15.99
N LYS A 73 -0.91 -25.58 -16.58
CA LYS A 73 -0.98 -27.01 -16.92
C LYS A 73 0.14 -27.43 -17.88
N LEU A 74 0.35 -26.67 -18.95
CA LEU A 74 1.36 -26.98 -19.97
C LEU A 74 2.78 -26.77 -19.44
N SER A 75 2.99 -25.74 -18.59
CA SER A 75 4.26 -25.54 -17.89
C SER A 75 4.61 -26.70 -16.96
N ILE A 76 3.62 -27.33 -16.30
CA ILE A 76 3.84 -28.49 -15.43
C ILE A 76 4.29 -29.72 -16.22
N ILE A 77 3.86 -29.90 -17.46
CA ILE A 77 4.28 -31.03 -18.30
C ILE A 77 5.47 -30.70 -19.21
N ASN A 78 6.06 -29.51 -19.08
CA ASN A 78 7.16 -28.99 -19.91
C ASN A 78 6.85 -28.95 -21.42
N ASP A 79 5.58 -28.78 -21.80
CA ASP A 79 5.18 -28.62 -23.20
C ASP A 79 5.38 -27.16 -23.65
N ILE A 80 6.59 -26.85 -24.11
CA ILE A 80 6.98 -25.47 -24.48
C ILE A 80 6.25 -25.02 -25.75
N GLU A 81 6.12 -25.91 -26.73
CA GLU A 81 5.57 -25.60 -28.04
C GLU A 81 4.06 -25.35 -27.95
N GLY A 82 3.33 -26.21 -27.25
CA GLY A 82 1.91 -26.00 -26.96
C GLY A 82 1.65 -24.77 -26.07
N ASN A 83 2.60 -24.41 -25.20
CA ASN A 83 2.46 -23.30 -24.26
C ASN A 83 2.77 -21.92 -24.88
N GLN A 84 3.39 -21.86 -26.07
CA GLN A 84 3.81 -20.60 -26.68
C GLN A 84 2.65 -19.62 -26.89
N LYS A 85 1.51 -20.11 -27.37
CA LYS A 85 0.30 -19.30 -27.58
C LYS A 85 -0.23 -18.71 -26.27
N PHE A 86 -0.26 -19.51 -25.20
CA PHE A 86 -0.75 -19.08 -23.90
C PHE A 86 0.21 -18.09 -23.25
N THR A 87 1.51 -18.33 -23.39
CA THR A 87 2.57 -17.42 -22.94
C THR A 87 2.45 -16.06 -23.59
N TYR A 88 2.28 -16.01 -24.92
CA TYR A 88 2.11 -14.76 -25.66
C TYR A 88 0.84 -14.00 -25.21
N ARG A 89 -0.28 -14.72 -25.06
CA ARG A 89 -1.54 -14.10 -24.61
C ARG A 89 -1.44 -13.55 -23.19
N LEU A 90 -0.78 -14.29 -22.30
CA LEU A 90 -0.53 -13.82 -20.94
C LEU A 90 0.36 -12.59 -20.92
N TRP A 91 1.42 -12.59 -21.72
CA TRP A 91 2.30 -11.43 -21.84
C TRP A 91 1.52 -10.18 -22.28
N GLU A 92 0.66 -10.28 -23.30
CA GLU A 92 -0.20 -9.16 -23.72
C GLU A 92 -1.12 -8.66 -22.59
N ASN A 93 -1.77 -9.59 -21.89
CA ASN A 93 -2.67 -9.26 -20.78
C ASN A 93 -1.92 -8.56 -19.62
N LEU A 94 -0.77 -9.11 -19.22
CA LEU A 94 0.08 -8.55 -18.17
C LEU A 94 0.62 -7.17 -18.56
N ASN A 95 1.04 -7.01 -19.81
CA ASN A 95 1.51 -5.72 -20.33
C ASN A 95 0.38 -4.68 -20.38
N THR A 96 -0.84 -5.09 -20.75
CA THR A 96 -2.03 -4.23 -20.71
C THR A 96 -2.31 -3.76 -19.28
N LEU A 97 -2.20 -4.66 -18.31
CA LEU A 97 -2.40 -4.36 -16.90
C LEU A 97 -1.35 -3.37 -16.37
N LYS A 98 -0.07 -3.57 -16.73
CA LYS A 98 1.01 -2.64 -16.42
C LYS A 98 0.80 -1.27 -17.06
N ASN A 99 0.26 -1.20 -18.28
CA ASN A 99 -0.05 0.07 -18.92
C ASN A 99 -1.21 0.79 -18.23
N TYR A 100 -2.15 0.06 -17.63
CA TYR A 100 -3.25 0.64 -16.85
C TYR A 100 -2.80 1.17 -15.47
N LYS A 101 -1.88 0.47 -14.78
CA LYS A 101 -1.22 0.94 -13.55
C LYS A 101 0.29 1.01 -13.74
N THR A 102 0.77 2.17 -14.20
CA THR A 102 2.16 2.42 -14.59
C THR A 102 3.15 2.44 -13.42
N ASP A 103 2.65 2.56 -12.20
CA ASP A 103 3.40 2.50 -10.95
C ASP A 103 3.79 1.05 -10.57
N LEU A 104 3.23 0.05 -11.24
CA LEU A 104 3.62 -1.35 -11.08
C LEU A 104 4.99 -1.61 -11.73
N ARG A 105 5.93 -2.11 -10.92
CA ARG A 105 7.25 -2.51 -11.41
C ARG A 105 7.18 -3.70 -12.39
N ASP A 106 6.41 -4.72 -12.03
CA ASP A 106 6.20 -5.95 -12.80
C ASP A 106 4.90 -6.61 -12.36
N VAL A 107 4.15 -7.18 -13.31
CA VAL A 107 3.07 -8.14 -13.03
C VAL A 107 3.46 -9.44 -13.68
N ALA A 108 3.53 -10.49 -12.89
CA ALA A 108 4.05 -11.76 -13.33
C ALA A 108 3.39 -12.96 -12.65
N ILE A 109 3.36 -14.07 -13.37
CA ILE A 109 2.90 -15.36 -12.90
C ILE A 109 4.12 -16.26 -12.78
N THR A 110 4.32 -16.85 -11.61
CA THR A 110 5.42 -17.78 -11.35
C THR A 110 4.86 -19.15 -11.04
N THR A 111 5.28 -20.17 -11.79
CA THR A 111 4.87 -21.55 -11.57
C THR A 111 5.71 -22.21 -10.48
N LEU A 112 5.19 -23.32 -9.91
CA LEU A 112 5.91 -24.14 -8.93
C LEU A 112 7.19 -24.79 -9.46
N LYS A 113 7.42 -24.77 -10.79
CA LYS A 113 8.65 -25.25 -11.41
C LYS A 113 9.70 -24.13 -11.60
N GLY A 114 9.40 -22.91 -11.18
CA GLY A 114 10.30 -21.77 -11.35
C GLY A 114 10.18 -21.05 -12.69
N VAL A 115 9.23 -21.41 -13.55
CA VAL A 115 8.96 -20.64 -14.78
C VAL A 115 8.17 -19.40 -14.42
N LYS A 116 8.74 -18.21 -14.66
CA LYS A 116 8.09 -16.91 -14.46
C LYS A 116 7.79 -16.24 -15.80
N VAL A 117 6.55 -15.84 -16.01
CA VAL A 117 6.12 -15.00 -17.14
C VAL A 117 5.67 -13.66 -16.60
N GLY A 118 6.35 -12.60 -17.01
CA GLY A 118 6.02 -11.23 -16.62
C GLY A 118 5.94 -10.30 -17.82
N CYS A 119 5.83 -9.00 -17.56
CA CYS A 119 5.76 -7.97 -18.61
C CYS A 119 7.05 -7.90 -19.45
N TYR A 120 8.15 -8.42 -18.92
CA TYR A 120 9.47 -8.45 -19.55
C TYR A 120 9.79 -9.76 -20.26
N GLY A 121 8.83 -10.69 -20.34
CA GLY A 121 8.99 -12.00 -20.99
C GLY A 121 9.07 -13.15 -19.99
N VAL A 122 9.64 -14.27 -20.47
CA VAL A 122 9.74 -15.53 -19.71
C VAL A 122 11.15 -15.69 -19.16
N ILE A 123 11.25 -15.94 -17.86
CA ILE A 123 12.52 -16.25 -17.19
C ILE A 123 12.36 -17.45 -16.26
N ASN A 124 13.44 -18.20 -16.07
CA ASN A 124 13.50 -19.23 -15.03
C ASN A 124 14.03 -18.59 -13.74
N VAL A 125 13.36 -18.86 -12.64
CA VAL A 125 13.64 -18.31 -11.32
C VAL A 125 13.86 -19.46 -10.36
N ASP A 126 14.94 -19.41 -9.61
CA ASP A 126 15.14 -20.31 -8.49
C ASP A 126 14.19 -19.92 -7.36
N LEU A 127 13.19 -20.78 -7.11
CA LEU A 127 12.18 -20.56 -6.08
C LEU A 127 12.77 -20.56 -4.67
N THR A 128 13.89 -21.25 -4.45
CA THR A 128 14.55 -21.32 -3.13
C THR A 128 15.18 -20.00 -2.73
N GLN A 129 15.61 -19.21 -3.72
CA GLN A 129 16.22 -17.89 -3.53
C GLN A 129 15.23 -16.73 -3.67
N ASN A 130 13.97 -17.01 -3.98
CA ASN A 130 12.96 -15.98 -4.15
C ASN A 130 12.25 -15.68 -2.83
N ASP A 131 12.67 -14.61 -2.15
CA ASP A 131 12.12 -14.20 -0.84
C ASP A 131 10.60 -14.09 -0.81
N LEU A 132 10.00 -13.53 -1.87
CA LEU A 132 8.55 -13.37 -1.96
C LEU A 132 7.86 -14.73 -2.06
N PHE A 133 8.37 -15.62 -2.91
CA PHE A 133 7.83 -16.97 -3.04
C PHE A 133 7.94 -17.74 -1.73
N GLN A 134 9.08 -17.65 -1.03
CA GLN A 134 9.27 -18.27 0.28
C GLN A 134 8.32 -17.71 1.33
N ALA A 135 8.13 -16.39 1.37
CA ALA A 135 7.18 -15.74 2.27
C ALA A 135 5.74 -16.21 2.02
N LEU A 136 5.33 -16.34 0.75
CA LEU A 136 4.01 -16.82 0.37
C LEU A 136 3.82 -18.32 0.64
N ALA A 137 4.84 -19.14 0.36
CA ALA A 137 4.82 -20.58 0.66
C ALA A 137 4.67 -20.82 2.17
N ASN A 138 5.41 -20.09 3.00
CA ASN A 138 5.34 -20.18 4.45
C ASN A 138 3.98 -19.71 5.01
N ARG A 139 3.34 -18.72 4.38
CA ARG A 139 1.97 -18.28 4.74
C ARG A 139 0.94 -19.38 4.48
N ASN A 140 0.96 -19.99 3.29
CA ASN A 140 0.05 -21.09 2.96
C ASN A 140 0.21 -22.29 3.91
N MET A 141 1.43 -22.59 4.37
CA MET A 141 1.65 -23.66 5.35
C MET A 141 1.02 -23.33 6.72
N ARG A 142 1.09 -22.07 7.17
CA ARG A 142 0.48 -21.64 8.45
C ARG A 142 -1.05 -21.72 8.41
N ASP A 143 -1.68 -21.26 7.33
CA ASP A 143 -3.13 -21.32 7.19
C ASP A 143 -3.64 -22.77 7.15
N ASN A 144 -2.89 -23.70 6.55
CA ASN A 144 -3.24 -25.12 6.52
C ASN A 144 -3.03 -25.87 7.85
N THR A 145 -2.25 -25.30 8.79
CA THR A 145 -2.05 -25.88 10.14
C THR A 145 -3.03 -25.34 11.19
N MET A 146 -3.85 -24.34 10.83
CA MET A 146 -4.88 -23.77 11.70
C MET A 146 -6.29 -24.31 11.39
N VAL A 147 -6.39 -25.41 10.62
CA VAL A 147 -7.62 -26.18 10.34
C VAL A 147 -7.56 -27.52 11.06
#